data_AF-A0A9Q2WKK1-F1
#
_entry.id   AF-A0A9Q2WKK1-F1
#
_cell.length_a   1.000
_cell.length_b   1.000
_cell.length_c   1.000
_cell.angle_alpha   90.00
_cell.angle_beta   90.00
_cell.angle_gamma   90.00
#
_symmetry.space_group_name_H-M   'P 1'
#
loop_
_entity.id
_entity.type
_entity.pdbx_description
1 polymer ?
#
loop_
_entity_poly.entity_id
_entity_poly.type
_entity_poly.pdbx_seq_one_letter_code
_entity_poly.pdbx_strand_id
1 'polypeptide(L)'
;MFNAFHQSNFKRALKHLFSRRQKNVVLIEAHFGLGDNLICLGLMRAIAENNPGIRYHLACLPQYFHSIAWMLGSSKNIFPTVVTSGREARQLANFLNATYQTIGIQNIDIKRFDESFYEEYGIPFDYRWTKSAVPAGPGSEELFKQLNPDNQAYMLVCRTESGNNTYPLKIDNPSNLKVIEIYPATQNIYDWTKLVEHATEIHSIDTSFLHFVENILYEKSHGQLYFHLARKTKTQFETRLPWQLVQYPS
;
A
#
# COMPACT_ATOMS: atom_id res chain seq x y z
N MET A 1 2.44 32.26 -22.19
CA MET A 1 3.20 31.05 -21.79
C MET A 1 2.33 29.77 -21.79
N PHE A 2 1.03 29.84 -21.45
CA PHE A 2 0.09 28.70 -21.50
C PHE A 2 -0.17 28.11 -22.90
N ASN A 3 -0.22 28.93 -23.96
CA ASN A 3 -0.51 28.45 -25.32
C ASN A 3 0.60 27.58 -25.95
N ALA A 4 1.87 27.79 -25.58
CA ALA A 4 2.98 26.99 -26.10
C ALA A 4 3.00 25.58 -25.51
N PHE A 5 2.62 25.44 -24.23
CA PHE A 5 2.58 24.15 -23.53
C PHE A 5 1.49 23.24 -24.11
N HIS A 6 0.29 23.80 -24.36
CA HIS A 6 -0.85 23.08 -24.94
C HIS A 6 -0.59 22.60 -26.37
N GLN A 7 0.03 23.44 -27.20
CA GLN A 7 0.42 23.05 -28.56
C GLN A 7 1.49 21.95 -28.56
N SER A 8 2.41 21.94 -27.60
CA SER A 8 3.44 20.90 -27.49
C SER A 8 2.85 19.56 -27.08
N ASN A 9 1.94 19.53 -26.10
CA ASN A 9 1.29 18.31 -25.64
C ASN A 9 0.35 17.73 -26.69
N PHE A 10 -0.37 18.57 -27.44
CA PHE A 10 -1.23 18.13 -28.54
C PHE A 10 -0.43 17.53 -29.70
N LYS A 11 0.65 18.21 -30.15
CA LYS A 11 1.54 17.67 -31.19
C LYS A 11 2.19 16.36 -30.77
N ARG A 12 2.59 16.24 -29.49
CA ARG A 12 3.19 15.03 -28.94
C ARG A 12 2.19 13.89 -28.83
N ALA A 13 0.96 14.15 -28.40
CA ALA A 13 -0.14 13.18 -28.39
C ALA A 13 -0.45 12.69 -29.82
N LEU A 14 -0.56 13.59 -30.80
CA LEU A 14 -0.81 13.24 -32.20
C LEU A 14 0.34 12.43 -32.82
N LYS A 15 1.59 12.76 -32.50
CA LYS A 15 2.77 11.98 -32.90
C LYS A 15 2.73 10.56 -32.33
N HIS A 16 2.29 10.41 -31.08
CA HIS A 16 2.25 9.12 -30.41
C HIS A 16 1.13 8.20 -30.89
N LEU A 17 0.01 8.75 -31.34
CA LEU A 17 -1.11 8.01 -31.95
C LEU A 17 -0.68 7.10 -33.12
N PHE A 18 0.35 7.48 -33.87
CA PHE A 18 0.85 6.73 -35.04
C PHE A 18 2.22 6.08 -34.82
N SER A 19 2.81 6.25 -33.64
CA SER A 19 4.14 5.69 -33.33
C SER A 19 4.03 4.32 -32.67
N ARG A 20 4.99 3.42 -32.93
CA ARG A 20 5.12 2.17 -32.15
C ARG A 20 5.34 2.52 -30.67
N ARG A 21 4.73 1.75 -29.76
CA ARG A 21 4.92 1.90 -28.31
C ARG A 21 6.40 1.85 -27.93
N GLN A 22 6.77 2.67 -26.95
CA GLN A 22 8.11 2.65 -26.37
C GLN A 22 8.28 1.33 -25.61
N LYS A 23 9.26 0.52 -26.04
CA LYS A 23 9.50 -0.80 -25.44
C LYS A 23 9.98 -0.74 -23.98
N ASN A 24 10.50 0.41 -23.55
CA ASN A 24 11.14 0.63 -22.26
C ASN A 24 10.34 1.56 -21.32
N VAL A 25 9.06 1.81 -21.61
CA VAL A 25 8.18 2.56 -20.73
C VAL A 25 6.90 1.76 -20.49
N VAL A 26 6.61 1.50 -19.22
CA VAL A 26 5.43 0.76 -18.78
C VAL A 26 4.65 1.60 -17.79
N LEU A 27 3.33 1.68 -17.97
CA LEU A 27 2.42 2.18 -16.95
C LEU A 27 1.75 0.99 -16.28
N ILE A 28 1.94 0.87 -14.97
CA ILE A 28 1.34 -0.16 -14.13
C ILE A 28 0.10 0.42 -13.46
N GLU A 29 -1.02 -0.29 -13.57
CA GLU A 29 -2.23 -0.08 -12.76
C GLU A 29 -2.47 -1.31 -11.89
N ALA A 30 -2.14 -1.20 -10.61
CA ALA A 30 -2.67 -2.10 -9.60
C ALA A 30 -4.05 -1.60 -9.15
N HIS A 31 -4.73 -2.33 -8.27
CA HIS A 31 -5.88 -1.76 -7.59
C HIS A 31 -5.46 -0.50 -6.80
N PHE A 32 -6.33 0.52 -6.82
CA PHE A 32 -5.98 1.85 -6.33
C PHE A 32 -5.98 1.99 -4.81
N GLY A 33 -6.39 0.95 -4.07
CA GLY A 33 -6.35 0.94 -2.62
C GLY A 33 -4.93 0.94 -2.08
N LEU A 34 -4.68 1.63 -0.96
CA LEU A 34 -3.38 1.59 -0.30
C LEU A 34 -3.00 0.16 0.14
N GLY A 35 -3.98 -0.64 0.56
CA GLY A 35 -3.76 -2.04 0.95
C GLY A 35 -3.18 -2.87 -0.19
N ASP A 36 -3.74 -2.77 -1.39
CA ASP A 36 -3.25 -3.50 -2.56
C ASP A 36 -1.84 -3.06 -2.96
N ASN A 37 -1.52 -1.78 -2.82
CA ASN A 37 -0.18 -1.26 -3.07
C ASN A 37 0.84 -1.78 -2.04
N LEU A 38 0.44 -1.94 -0.77
CA LEU A 38 1.27 -2.55 0.28
C LEU A 38 1.50 -4.04 0.02
N ILE A 39 0.46 -4.78 -0.38
CA ILE A 39 0.55 -6.20 -0.76
C ILE A 39 1.45 -6.38 -1.99
N CYS A 40 1.31 -5.51 -3.00
CA CYS A 40 2.05 -5.60 -4.24
C CYS A 40 3.45 -4.97 -4.19
N LEU A 41 3.90 -4.42 -3.06
CA LEU A 41 5.18 -3.70 -3.01
C LEU A 41 6.37 -4.60 -3.41
N GLY A 42 6.42 -5.82 -2.84
CA GLY A 42 7.44 -6.82 -3.17
C GLY A 42 7.38 -7.25 -4.63
N LEU A 43 6.18 -7.51 -5.15
CA LEU A 43 5.91 -7.83 -6.56
C LEU A 43 6.44 -6.73 -7.50
N MET A 44 6.06 -5.47 -7.24
CA MET A 44 6.44 -4.33 -8.08
C MET A 44 7.96 -4.13 -8.10
N ARG A 45 8.62 -4.25 -6.94
CA ARG A 45 10.09 -4.19 -6.84
C ARG A 45 10.74 -5.32 -7.61
N ALA A 46 10.26 -6.55 -7.46
CA ALA A 46 10.80 -7.71 -8.19
C ALA A 46 10.66 -7.56 -9.71
N ILE A 47 9.50 -7.11 -10.20
CA ILE A 47 9.28 -6.82 -11.63
C ILE A 47 10.31 -5.80 -12.12
N ALA A 48 10.52 -4.71 -11.38
CA ALA A 48 11.40 -3.63 -11.82
C ALA A 48 12.89 -3.99 -11.73
N GLU A 49 13.30 -4.75 -10.71
CA GLU A 49 14.65 -5.28 -10.55
C GLU A 49 15.01 -6.28 -11.63
N ASN A 50 14.06 -7.15 -12.02
CA ASN A 50 14.24 -8.11 -13.12
C ASN A 50 14.33 -7.41 -14.49
N ASN A 51 13.92 -6.14 -14.58
CA ASN A 51 13.85 -5.37 -15.82
C ASN A 51 14.45 -3.96 -15.66
N PRO A 52 15.75 -3.83 -15.34
CA PRO A 52 16.36 -2.56 -14.96
C PRO A 52 16.37 -1.51 -16.10
N GLY A 53 16.23 -1.95 -17.35
CA GLY A 53 16.13 -1.07 -18.53
C GLY A 53 14.74 -0.48 -18.79
N ILE A 54 13.72 -0.91 -18.03
CA ILE A 54 12.34 -0.42 -18.17
C ILE A 54 12.06 0.65 -17.13
N ARG A 55 11.47 1.76 -17.58
CA ARG A 55 10.90 2.81 -16.73
C ARG A 55 9.44 2.51 -16.44
N TYR A 56 9.12 2.28 -15.17
CA TYR A 56 7.77 2.01 -14.70
C TYR A 56 7.12 3.27 -14.13
N HIS A 57 5.90 3.54 -14.55
CA HIS A 57 5.01 4.54 -13.99
C HIS A 57 3.89 3.83 -13.23
N LEU A 58 3.87 3.90 -11.90
CA LEU A 58 2.82 3.30 -11.08
C LEU A 58 1.66 4.31 -10.93
N ALA A 59 0.51 4.00 -11.52
CA ALA A 59 -0.68 4.81 -11.36
C ALA A 59 -1.20 4.73 -9.92
N CYS A 60 -1.41 5.88 -9.28
CA CYS A 60 -1.92 5.95 -7.92
C CYS A 60 -2.89 7.11 -7.70
N LEU A 61 -3.80 6.97 -6.74
CA LEU A 61 -4.70 8.06 -6.36
C LEU A 61 -3.99 9.15 -5.55
N PRO A 62 -4.44 10.42 -5.63
CA PRO A 62 -3.76 11.55 -4.99
C PRO A 62 -3.56 11.37 -3.47
N GLN A 63 -4.57 10.82 -2.78
CA GLN A 63 -4.51 10.65 -1.32
C GLN A 63 -3.48 9.62 -0.85
N TYR A 64 -3.01 8.73 -1.74
CA TYR A 64 -2.01 7.72 -1.40
C TYR A 64 -0.63 8.05 -1.95
N PHE A 65 -0.48 9.15 -2.68
CA PHE A 65 0.76 9.52 -3.37
C PHE A 65 1.96 9.57 -2.42
N HIS A 66 1.84 10.23 -1.26
CA HIS A 66 2.96 10.38 -0.33
C HIS A 66 3.42 9.04 0.24
N SER A 67 2.47 8.17 0.60
CA SER A 67 2.77 6.81 1.05
C SER A 67 3.45 5.99 -0.05
N ILE A 68 2.92 6.02 -1.27
CA ILE A 68 3.46 5.25 -2.40
C ILE A 68 4.83 5.77 -2.85
N ALA A 69 5.01 7.08 -2.90
CA ALA A 69 6.31 7.69 -3.17
C ALA A 69 7.36 7.30 -2.14
N TRP A 70 6.97 7.24 -0.86
CA TRP A 70 7.87 6.78 0.20
C TRP A 70 8.25 5.31 0.03
N MET A 71 7.27 4.42 -0.20
CA MET A 71 7.51 2.99 -0.44
C MET A 71 8.50 2.71 -1.58
N LEU A 72 8.42 3.52 -2.63
CA LEU A 72 9.21 3.36 -3.85
C LEU A 72 10.48 4.20 -3.85
N GLY A 73 10.81 4.92 -2.77
CA GLY A 73 11.97 5.81 -2.72
C GLY A 73 13.32 5.13 -2.98
N SER A 74 13.43 3.83 -2.67
CA SER A 74 14.62 3.02 -2.97
C SER A 74 14.64 2.44 -4.40
N SER A 75 13.51 2.46 -5.10
CA SER A 75 13.38 1.89 -6.45
C SER A 75 13.93 2.85 -7.50
N LYS A 76 14.89 2.40 -8.31
CA LYS A 76 15.57 3.27 -9.30
C LYS A 76 14.74 3.56 -10.55
N ASN A 77 13.79 2.68 -10.86
CA ASN A 77 13.06 2.68 -12.13
C ASN A 77 11.54 2.56 -11.99
N ILE A 78 10.99 2.74 -10.79
CA ILE A 78 9.54 2.82 -10.55
C ILE A 78 9.19 4.21 -10.02
N PHE A 79 8.26 4.88 -10.67
CA PHE A 79 7.87 6.25 -10.35
C PHE A 79 6.36 6.34 -10.12
N PRO A 80 5.88 6.75 -8.93
CA PRO A 80 4.46 6.99 -8.73
C PRO A 80 3.98 8.12 -9.65
N THR A 81 2.83 7.91 -10.27
CA THR A 81 2.19 8.90 -11.15
C THR A 81 0.73 9.05 -10.76
N VAL A 82 0.37 10.27 -10.37
CA VAL A 82 -0.98 10.57 -9.88
C VAL A 82 -1.99 10.48 -11.02
N VAL A 83 -3.08 9.76 -10.78
CA VAL A 83 -4.27 9.68 -11.62
C VAL A 83 -5.52 9.71 -10.74
N THR A 84 -6.67 10.03 -11.32
CA THR A 84 -7.96 10.06 -10.63
C THR A 84 -8.79 8.80 -10.86
N SER A 85 -8.45 8.01 -11.88
CA SER A 85 -9.19 6.79 -12.25
C SER A 85 -8.36 5.89 -13.19
N GLY A 86 -8.80 4.64 -13.36
CA GLY A 86 -8.22 3.72 -14.34
C GLY A 86 -8.48 4.13 -15.80
N ARG A 87 -9.47 5.00 -16.04
CA ARG A 87 -9.62 5.65 -17.36
C ARG A 87 -8.47 6.60 -17.62
N GLU A 88 -8.10 7.42 -16.63
CA GLU A 88 -6.99 8.36 -16.74
C GLU A 88 -5.65 7.64 -16.83
N ALA A 89 -5.44 6.56 -16.07
CA ALA A 89 -4.25 5.71 -16.21
C ALA A 89 -4.07 5.18 -17.64
N ARG A 90 -5.13 4.69 -18.28
CA ARG A 90 -5.09 4.27 -19.70
C ARG A 90 -4.80 5.43 -20.65
N GLN A 91 -5.39 6.61 -20.43
CA GLN A 91 -5.11 7.79 -21.23
C GLN A 91 -3.65 8.25 -21.08
N LEU A 92 -3.13 8.20 -19.86
CA LEU A 92 -1.75 8.51 -19.54
C LEU A 92 -0.79 7.52 -20.21
N ALA A 93 -1.10 6.22 -20.23
CA ALA A 93 -0.30 5.22 -20.93
C ALA A 93 -0.19 5.54 -22.42
N ASN A 94 -1.30 5.95 -23.06
CA ASN A 94 -1.31 6.39 -24.45
C ASN A 94 -0.50 7.67 -24.66
N PHE A 95 -0.64 8.65 -23.76
CA PHE A 95 0.12 9.91 -23.82
C PHE A 95 1.64 9.69 -23.70
N LEU A 96 2.05 8.77 -22.81
CA LEU A 96 3.43 8.37 -22.64
C LEU A 96 3.93 7.43 -23.75
N ASN A 97 3.04 6.96 -24.63
CA ASN A 97 3.31 5.89 -25.59
C ASN A 97 3.89 4.64 -24.90
N ALA A 98 3.39 4.33 -23.71
CA ALA A 98 3.83 3.27 -22.83
C ALA A 98 3.02 1.98 -23.05
N THR A 99 3.59 0.85 -22.66
CA THR A 99 2.82 -0.38 -22.44
C THR A 99 1.95 -0.20 -21.20
N TYR A 100 0.66 -0.49 -21.32
CA TYR A 100 -0.26 -0.50 -20.19
C TYR A 100 -0.36 -1.92 -19.63
N GLN A 101 -0.08 -2.06 -18.34
CA GLN A 101 -0.01 -3.34 -17.64
C GLN A 101 -0.83 -3.25 -16.34
N THR A 102 -1.62 -4.27 -16.06
CA THR A 102 -2.45 -4.34 -14.85
C THR A 102 -1.94 -5.38 -13.88
N ILE A 103 -2.04 -5.14 -12.58
CA ILE A 103 -1.77 -6.15 -11.55
C ILE A 103 -3.07 -6.42 -10.80
N GLY A 104 -3.51 -7.68 -10.76
CA GLY A 104 -4.64 -8.03 -9.92
C GLY A 104 -5.95 -7.36 -10.33
N ILE A 105 -6.22 -7.29 -11.64
CA ILE A 105 -7.48 -6.75 -12.20
C ILE A 105 -8.21 -7.82 -13.02
N GLN A 106 -7.50 -8.75 -13.64
CA GLN A 106 -8.06 -9.77 -14.53
C GLN A 106 -7.82 -11.17 -13.93
N ASN A 107 -8.84 -12.05 -14.00
CA ASN A 107 -8.76 -13.47 -13.63
C ASN A 107 -8.22 -13.76 -12.21
N ILE A 108 -8.62 -12.94 -11.23
CA ILE A 108 -8.17 -13.04 -9.84
C ILE A 108 -8.87 -14.20 -9.13
N ASP A 109 -8.10 -15.05 -8.43
CA ASP A 109 -8.68 -15.94 -7.42
C ASP A 109 -9.03 -15.11 -6.18
N ILE A 110 -10.30 -14.70 -6.06
CA ILE A 110 -10.80 -13.85 -4.97
C ILE A 110 -10.47 -14.43 -3.59
N LYS A 111 -10.33 -15.76 -3.45
CA LYS A 111 -10.03 -16.39 -2.15
C LYS A 111 -8.56 -16.24 -1.77
N ARG A 112 -7.65 -16.26 -2.75
CA ARG A 112 -6.18 -16.15 -2.58
C ARG A 112 -5.66 -14.94 -3.37
N PHE A 113 -6.35 -13.81 -3.26
CA PHE A 113 -6.18 -12.72 -4.22
C PHE A 113 -4.75 -12.18 -4.19
N ASP A 114 -4.18 -12.04 -3.00
CA ASP A 114 -2.82 -11.57 -2.77
C ASP A 114 -1.78 -12.51 -3.38
N GLU A 115 -1.91 -13.82 -3.19
CA GLU A 115 -1.02 -14.81 -3.79
C GLU A 115 -1.18 -14.86 -5.32
N SER A 116 -2.42 -14.79 -5.82
CA SER A 116 -2.72 -14.84 -7.26
C SER A 116 -2.06 -13.70 -8.04
N PHE A 117 -1.83 -12.53 -7.41
CA PHE A 117 -1.11 -11.41 -8.03
C PHE A 117 0.35 -11.76 -8.30
N TYR A 118 0.98 -12.55 -7.42
CA TYR A 118 2.37 -12.97 -7.58
C TYR A 118 2.47 -14.11 -8.62
N GLU A 119 1.51 -15.04 -8.60
CA GLU A 119 1.38 -16.11 -9.60
C GLU A 119 1.23 -15.55 -11.02
N GLU A 120 0.44 -14.48 -11.22
CA GLU A 120 0.24 -13.80 -12.52
C GLU A 120 1.58 -13.42 -13.19
N TYR A 121 2.59 -13.11 -12.38
CA TYR A 121 3.90 -12.65 -12.83
C TYR A 121 5.03 -13.68 -12.65
N GLY A 122 4.71 -14.88 -12.16
CA GLY A 122 5.72 -15.90 -11.83
C GLY A 122 6.73 -15.44 -10.78
N ILE A 123 6.32 -14.55 -9.87
CA ILE A 123 7.16 -14.07 -8.77
C ILE A 123 6.86 -14.90 -7.52
N PRO A 124 7.88 -15.32 -6.73
CA PRO A 124 7.63 -16.03 -5.48
C PRO A 124 6.77 -15.22 -4.51
N PHE A 125 5.72 -15.81 -3.95
CA PHE A 125 4.80 -15.08 -3.08
C PHE A 125 5.45 -14.59 -1.78
N ASP A 126 6.48 -15.29 -1.29
CA ASP A 126 7.31 -14.86 -0.16
C ASP A 126 7.87 -13.43 -0.30
N TYR A 127 8.06 -12.94 -1.53
CA TYR A 127 8.52 -11.57 -1.80
C TYR A 127 7.56 -10.50 -1.29
N ARG A 128 6.28 -10.84 -1.04
CA ARG A 128 5.34 -9.94 -0.34
C ARG A 128 5.92 -9.40 0.95
N TRP A 129 6.72 -10.19 1.65
CA TRP A 129 7.37 -9.80 2.89
C TRP A 129 8.87 -9.54 2.69
N THR A 130 9.59 -10.46 2.05
CA THR A 130 11.06 -10.37 1.94
C THR A 130 11.55 -9.23 1.03
N LYS A 131 10.67 -8.64 0.21
CA LYS A 131 10.97 -7.46 -0.62
C LYS A 131 10.14 -6.23 -0.30
N SER A 132 9.40 -6.19 0.80
CA SER A 132 8.53 -5.05 1.17
C SER A 132 9.12 -4.12 2.24
N ALA A 133 10.38 -4.31 2.64
CA ALA A 133 11.03 -3.44 3.62
C ALA A 133 11.04 -1.96 3.17
N VAL A 134 10.58 -1.07 4.04
CA VAL A 134 10.55 0.39 3.82
C VAL A 134 10.97 1.07 5.13
N PRO A 135 11.82 2.11 5.09
CA PRO A 135 12.20 2.83 6.30
C PRO A 135 11.02 3.57 6.92
N ALA A 136 11.13 3.88 8.21
CA ALA A 136 10.18 4.76 8.90
C ALA A 136 9.99 6.07 8.13
N GLY A 137 8.75 6.55 8.08
CA GLY A 137 8.39 7.79 7.41
C GLY A 137 9.07 9.01 8.02
N PRO A 138 9.19 10.12 7.26
CA PRO A 138 9.90 11.31 7.71
C PRO A 138 9.26 11.98 8.94
N GLY A 139 7.94 11.79 9.14
CA GLY A 139 7.21 12.29 10.30
C GLY A 139 7.15 11.30 11.46
N SER A 140 7.82 10.14 11.38
CA SER A 140 7.56 9.05 12.33
C SER A 140 7.94 9.37 13.77
N GLU A 141 9.06 10.06 13.96
CA GLU A 141 9.51 10.51 15.28
C GLU A 141 8.56 11.53 15.89
N GLU A 142 8.10 12.48 15.07
CA GLU A 142 7.23 13.57 15.51
C GLU A 142 5.84 13.05 15.89
N LEU A 143 5.27 12.17 15.05
CA LEU A 143 3.97 11.55 15.31
C LEU A 143 4.01 10.69 16.58
N PHE A 144 5.10 9.95 16.81
CA PHE A 144 5.29 9.17 18.03
C PHE A 144 5.30 10.07 19.27
N LYS A 145 6.08 11.16 19.27
CA LYS A 145 6.13 12.11 20.40
C LYS A 145 4.81 12.81 20.62
N GLN A 146 4.11 13.17 19.55
CA GLN A 146 2.81 13.82 19.62
C GLN A 146 1.76 12.91 20.26
N LEU A 147 1.70 11.65 19.85
CA LEU A 147 0.68 10.71 20.30
C LEU A 147 1.05 9.99 21.60
N ASN A 148 2.33 9.89 21.94
CA ASN A 148 2.82 9.28 23.17
C ASN A 148 3.95 10.09 23.86
N PRO A 149 3.68 11.35 24.29
CA PRO A 149 4.71 12.23 24.86
C PRO A 149 5.33 11.69 26.14
N ASP A 150 4.57 10.96 26.94
CA ASP A 150 4.98 10.43 28.24
C ASP A 150 5.59 9.01 28.14
N ASN A 151 5.79 8.48 26.92
CA ASN A 151 6.31 7.13 26.67
C ASN A 151 5.58 6.02 27.46
N GLN A 152 4.26 6.15 27.62
CA GLN A 152 3.45 5.15 28.32
C GLN A 152 3.35 3.88 27.49
N ALA A 153 3.12 2.72 28.12
CA ALA A 153 2.70 1.52 27.39
C ALA A 153 1.33 1.75 26.75
N TYR A 154 1.16 1.33 25.49
CA TYR A 154 -0.03 1.62 24.71
C TYR A 154 -0.40 0.46 23.79
N MET A 155 -1.67 0.46 23.40
CA MET A 155 -2.20 -0.33 22.30
C MET A 155 -2.53 0.57 21.11
N LEU A 156 -2.29 0.07 19.90
CA LEU A 156 -2.79 0.67 18.67
C LEU A 156 -4.10 0.01 18.26
N VAL A 157 -5.08 0.82 17.87
CA VAL A 157 -6.40 0.32 17.47
C VAL A 157 -6.81 0.89 16.12
N CYS A 158 -6.82 0.04 15.09
CA CYS A 158 -7.42 0.33 13.78
C CYS A 158 -8.79 -0.33 13.69
N ARG A 159 -9.85 0.47 13.85
CA ARG A 159 -11.25 0.01 13.84
C ARG A 159 -12.12 0.61 12.73
N THR A 160 -11.54 1.47 11.91
CA THR A 160 -12.23 2.18 10.83
C THR A 160 -11.67 1.70 9.50
N GLU A 161 -12.56 1.25 8.60
CA GLU A 161 -12.16 0.82 7.26
C GLU A 161 -12.12 1.98 6.25
N SER A 162 -11.61 1.70 5.06
CA SER A 162 -11.48 2.66 3.95
C SER A 162 -12.81 3.32 3.54
N GLY A 163 -13.94 2.64 3.78
CA GLY A 163 -15.29 3.15 3.55
C GLY A 163 -15.84 4.03 4.69
N ASN A 164 -15.02 4.37 5.69
CA ASN A 164 -15.37 5.10 6.91
C ASN A 164 -16.34 4.38 7.86
N ASN A 165 -16.63 3.09 7.63
CA ASN A 165 -17.35 2.28 8.61
C ASN A 165 -16.44 2.01 9.81
N THR A 166 -16.95 2.27 11.01
CA THR A 166 -16.22 2.04 12.26
C THR A 166 -16.87 0.90 13.03
N TYR A 167 -16.06 -0.06 13.47
CA TYR A 167 -16.54 -1.26 14.15
C TYR A 167 -16.30 -1.15 15.66
N PRO A 168 -17.29 -1.49 16.50
CA PRO A 168 -17.09 -1.55 17.94
C PRO A 168 -16.26 -2.79 18.29
N LEU A 169 -14.95 -2.61 18.46
CA LEU A 169 -14.07 -3.74 18.74
C LEU A 169 -14.20 -4.20 20.21
N LYS A 170 -14.21 -5.52 20.42
CA LYS A 170 -14.15 -6.13 21.75
C LYS A 170 -12.69 -6.23 22.16
N ILE A 171 -12.19 -5.23 22.87
CA ILE A 171 -10.82 -5.15 23.35
C ILE A 171 -10.88 -5.14 24.87
N ASP A 172 -10.25 -6.13 25.50
CA ASP A 172 -10.06 -6.13 26.95
C ASP A 172 -8.80 -5.34 27.27
N ASN A 173 -8.85 -4.47 28.28
CA ASN A 173 -7.72 -3.62 28.67
C ASN A 173 -7.48 -3.66 30.19
N PRO A 174 -7.22 -4.84 30.76
CA PRO A 174 -7.05 -4.99 32.20
C PRO A 174 -5.79 -4.28 32.71
N SER A 175 -4.78 -4.15 31.85
CA SER A 175 -3.51 -3.47 32.13
C SER A 175 -3.60 -1.94 32.02
N ASN A 176 -4.78 -1.40 31.69
CA ASN A 176 -5.02 0.04 31.51
C ASN A 176 -3.99 0.70 30.57
N LEU A 177 -3.65 0.02 29.47
CA LEU A 177 -2.79 0.56 28.42
C LEU A 177 -3.44 1.81 27.83
N LYS A 178 -2.61 2.79 27.47
CA LYS A 178 -3.08 3.93 26.69
C LYS A 178 -3.61 3.45 25.34
N VAL A 179 -4.77 3.93 24.94
CA VAL A 179 -5.35 3.60 23.62
C VAL A 179 -4.99 4.69 22.63
N ILE A 180 -4.30 4.32 21.56
CA ILE A 180 -4.02 5.21 20.43
C ILE A 180 -4.77 4.68 19.21
N GLU A 181 -5.82 5.38 18.81
CA GLU A 181 -6.60 5.00 17.63
C GLU A 181 -5.89 5.44 16.36
N ILE A 182 -5.93 4.59 15.32
CA ILE A 182 -5.43 4.93 13.99
C ILE A 182 -6.44 5.84 13.30
N TYR A 183 -5.99 7.02 12.87
CA TYR A 183 -6.76 7.98 12.09
C TYR A 183 -5.86 8.64 11.04
N PRO A 184 -6.42 9.42 10.08
CA PRO A 184 -5.65 10.19 9.09
C PRO A 184 -4.82 11.35 9.70
N ALA A 185 -3.88 11.04 10.59
CA ALA A 185 -2.99 11.99 11.25
C ALA A 185 -1.91 12.56 10.31
N THR A 186 -1.64 11.87 9.21
CA THR A 186 -0.58 12.14 8.23
C THR A 186 -1.01 11.67 6.84
N GLN A 187 -0.32 12.15 5.80
CA GLN A 187 -0.48 11.68 4.41
C GLN A 187 0.44 10.48 4.08
N ASN A 188 1.38 10.14 4.96
CA ASN A 188 2.27 9.00 4.79
C ASN A 188 2.03 7.95 5.88
N ILE A 189 1.52 6.78 5.51
CA ILE A 189 1.29 5.68 6.46
C ILE A 189 2.57 5.27 7.20
N TYR A 190 3.73 5.44 6.58
CA TYR A 190 5.01 5.09 7.20
C TYR A 190 5.41 6.02 8.35
N ASP A 191 4.75 7.17 8.56
CA ASP A 191 4.99 7.93 9.79
C ASP A 191 4.45 7.18 11.03
N TRP A 192 3.54 6.23 10.87
CA TRP A 192 3.10 5.37 11.98
C TRP A 192 4.14 4.32 12.40
N THR A 193 5.27 4.18 11.70
CA THR A 193 6.24 3.09 11.90
C THR A 193 6.71 2.99 13.34
N LYS A 194 7.17 4.10 13.95
CA LYS A 194 7.65 4.08 15.34
C LYS A 194 6.55 3.72 16.34
N LEU A 195 5.32 4.18 16.11
CA LEU A 195 4.18 3.76 16.93
C LEU A 195 3.91 2.25 16.80
N VAL A 196 4.02 1.69 15.60
CA VAL A 196 3.86 0.24 15.36
C VAL A 196 4.97 -0.57 16.03
N GLU A 197 6.24 -0.15 15.88
CA GLU A 197 7.39 -0.87 16.43
C GLU A 197 7.43 -0.89 17.97
N HIS A 198 6.87 0.12 18.63
CA HIS A 198 6.87 0.25 20.08
C HIS A 198 5.52 -0.10 20.77
N ALA A 199 4.51 -0.53 20.01
CA ALA A 199 3.21 -0.88 20.57
C ALA A 199 3.29 -2.14 21.44
N THR A 200 2.64 -2.11 22.60
CA THR A 200 2.46 -3.31 23.45
C THR A 200 1.46 -4.27 22.82
N GLU A 201 0.40 -3.72 22.23
CA GLU A 201 -0.64 -4.46 21.52
C GLU A 201 -1.05 -3.72 20.25
N ILE A 202 -1.39 -4.46 19.18
CA ILE A 202 -1.92 -3.90 17.95
C ILE A 202 -3.21 -4.64 17.60
N HIS A 203 -4.31 -3.91 17.55
CA HIS A 203 -5.62 -4.38 17.16
C HIS A 203 -5.97 -3.83 15.79
N SER A 204 -6.25 -4.70 14.82
CA SER A 204 -6.67 -4.27 13.50
C SER A 204 -7.83 -5.10 12.99
N ILE A 205 -8.71 -4.46 12.22
CA ILE A 205 -9.58 -5.13 11.27
C ILE A 205 -8.87 -5.27 9.91
N ASP A 206 -9.55 -5.86 8.92
CA ASP A 206 -9.06 -6.05 7.54
C ASP A 206 -9.00 -4.71 6.78
N THR A 207 -7.88 -4.00 6.91
CA THR A 207 -7.59 -2.70 6.27
C THR A 207 -6.15 -2.62 5.80
N SER A 208 -5.81 -1.55 5.07
CA SER A 208 -4.42 -1.25 4.69
C SER A 208 -3.46 -1.15 5.88
N PHE A 209 -3.96 -0.81 7.08
CA PHE A 209 -3.13 -0.74 8.28
C PHE A 209 -2.58 -2.12 8.67
N LEU A 210 -3.38 -3.19 8.52
CA LEU A 210 -2.91 -4.56 8.78
C LEU A 210 -1.75 -4.94 7.86
N HIS A 211 -1.87 -4.69 6.55
CA HIS A 211 -0.80 -4.97 5.59
C HIS A 211 0.44 -4.09 5.82
N PHE A 212 0.25 -2.87 6.32
CA PHE A 212 1.36 -2.02 6.75
C PHE A 212 2.10 -2.62 7.95
N VAL A 213 1.37 -3.09 8.98
CA VAL A 213 1.96 -3.76 10.15
C VAL A 213 2.73 -5.01 9.74
N GLU A 214 2.16 -5.84 8.85
CA GLU A 214 2.83 -7.01 8.25
C GLU A 214 4.19 -6.64 7.63
N ASN A 215 4.23 -5.57 6.82
CA ASN A 215 5.47 -5.15 6.16
C ASN A 215 6.50 -4.56 7.14
N ILE A 216 6.05 -3.81 8.15
CA ILE A 216 6.94 -3.14 9.11
C ILE A 216 7.56 -4.12 10.09
N LEU A 217 6.79 -5.07 10.60
CA LEU A 217 7.19 -5.97 11.68
C LEU A 217 7.70 -7.33 11.20
N TYR A 218 7.70 -7.61 9.89
CA TYR A 218 8.27 -8.84 9.36
C TYR A 218 9.72 -9.03 9.83
N GLU A 219 10.00 -10.18 10.45
CA GLU A 219 11.29 -10.54 11.07
C GLU A 219 11.78 -9.57 12.17
N LYS A 220 10.89 -8.75 12.74
CA LYS A 220 11.18 -7.89 13.90
C LYS A 220 10.47 -8.38 15.15
N SER A 221 11.01 -8.01 16.31
CA SER A 221 10.29 -8.15 17.58
C SER A 221 9.04 -7.26 17.58
N HIS A 222 7.95 -7.78 18.10
CA HIS A 222 6.69 -7.07 18.20
C HIS A 222 5.93 -7.44 19.48
N GLY A 223 5.00 -6.57 19.88
CA GLY A 223 4.01 -6.87 20.92
C GLY A 223 2.94 -7.86 20.45
N GLN A 224 1.82 -7.89 21.15
CA GLN A 224 0.71 -8.78 20.81
C GLN A 224 -0.08 -8.23 19.61
N LEU A 225 -0.51 -9.13 18.72
CA LEU A 225 -1.20 -8.78 17.48
C LEU A 225 -2.59 -9.43 17.48
N TYR A 226 -3.63 -8.62 17.31
CA TYR A 226 -5.02 -9.05 17.32
C TYR A 226 -5.72 -8.66 16.02
N PHE A 227 -6.17 -9.67 15.27
CA PHE A 227 -6.93 -9.48 14.04
C PHE A 227 -8.42 -9.70 14.31
N HIS A 228 -9.16 -8.60 14.31
CA HIS A 228 -10.60 -8.58 14.58
C HIS A 228 -11.40 -8.89 13.31
N LEU A 229 -12.09 -10.04 13.32
CA LEU A 229 -12.98 -10.48 12.25
C LEU A 229 -14.38 -9.84 12.38
N ALA A 230 -14.41 -8.54 12.62
CA ALA A 230 -15.64 -7.75 12.80
C ALA A 230 -16.39 -7.54 11.47
N ARG A 231 -15.71 -7.72 10.33
CA ARG A 231 -16.27 -7.62 8.98
C ARG A 231 -16.45 -9.00 8.36
N LYS A 232 -17.63 -9.26 7.80
CA LYS A 232 -17.85 -10.42 6.92
C LYS A 232 -17.22 -10.11 5.55
N THR A 233 -16.07 -10.71 5.26
CA THR A 233 -15.45 -10.64 3.92
C THR A 233 -15.44 -12.02 3.26
N LYS A 234 -15.48 -12.03 1.92
CA LYS A 234 -15.30 -13.25 1.10
C LYS A 234 -13.85 -13.46 0.68
N THR A 235 -13.01 -12.44 0.84
CA THR A 235 -11.58 -12.50 0.52
C THR A 235 -10.81 -13.04 1.71
N GLN A 236 -9.76 -13.81 1.43
CA GLN A 236 -8.75 -14.16 2.40
C GLN A 236 -7.40 -13.68 1.86
N PHE A 237 -6.49 -13.38 2.77
CA PHE A 237 -5.11 -13.04 2.47
C PHE A 237 -4.23 -13.70 3.51
N GLU A 238 -2.97 -13.95 3.16
CA GLU A 238 -2.03 -14.60 4.08
C GLU A 238 -1.41 -13.61 5.06
N THR A 239 -1.01 -14.09 6.23
CA THR A 239 -0.23 -13.31 7.21
C THR A 239 0.99 -14.11 7.61
N ARG A 240 2.12 -13.42 7.79
CA ARG A 240 3.35 -14.02 8.35
C ARG A 240 3.45 -13.77 9.85
N LEU A 241 2.88 -12.67 10.34
CA LEU A 241 2.90 -12.36 11.76
C LEU A 241 1.86 -13.23 12.50
N PRO A 242 2.13 -13.58 13.77
CA PRO A 242 1.27 -14.48 14.54
C PRO A 242 0.04 -13.75 15.10
N TRP A 243 -0.88 -13.32 14.23
CA TRP A 243 -2.12 -12.65 14.63
C TRP A 243 -3.06 -13.58 15.40
N GLN A 244 -3.50 -13.13 16.57
CA GLN A 244 -4.58 -13.78 17.32
C GLN A 244 -5.93 -13.34 16.74
N LEU A 245 -6.71 -14.30 16.24
CA LEU A 245 -8.01 -14.02 15.63
C LEU A 245 -9.06 -13.75 16.71
N VAL A 246 -9.73 -12.59 16.61
CA VAL A 246 -10.85 -12.21 17.48
C VAL A 246 -12.15 -12.35 16.70
N GLN A 247 -12.95 -13.34 17.07
CA GLN A 247 -14.23 -13.67 16.43
C GLN A 247 -15.38 -12.83 17.00
N TYR A 248 -16.36 -12.52 16.14
CA TYR A 248 -17.58 -11.80 16.52
C TYR A 248 -18.80 -12.70 16.27
N PRO A 249 -19.82 -12.67 17.15
CA PRO A 249 -21.08 -13.38 16.91
C PRO A 249 -21.69 -12.95 15.57
N SER A 250 -22.25 -13.93 14.83
CA SER A 250 -22.80 -13.72 13.49
C SER A 250 -24.13 -12.99 13.44
#